data_AF-A0A3D3ZS55-F1
#
_entry.id   AF-A0A3D3ZS55-F1
#
_cell.length_a   1.000
_cell.length_b   1.000
_cell.length_c   1.000
_cell.angle_alpha   90.00
_cell.angle_beta   90.00
_cell.angle_gamma   90.00
#
_symmetry.space_group_name_H-M   'P 1'
#
loop_
_entity.id
_entity.type
_entity.pdbx_description
1 polymer ?
#
loop_
_entity_poly.entity_id
_entity_poly.type
_entity_poly.pdbx_seq_one_letter_code
_entity_poly.pdbx_strand_id
1 'polypeptide(L)'
;NGVPKETEISQAQVAEALAEPVQQICEAVMTALEATPPDLAADIVDRGVMLTGGGALLGELDLALREQTGLAISVADESLNCVALGTGKALEYETQLRHVIDYDS
;
A
#
# COMPACT_ATOMS: atom_id res chain seq x y z
N ASN A 1 36.37 -21.46 12.12
CA ASN A 1 35.36 -21.87 11.11
C ASN A 1 34.87 -20.62 10.39
N GLY A 2 35.65 -20.14 9.42
CA GLY A 2 35.45 -18.85 8.74
C GLY A 2 35.52 -19.00 7.23
N VAL A 3 34.84 -20.01 6.69
CA VAL A 3 34.76 -20.26 5.25
C VAL A 3 33.38 -19.78 4.78
N PRO A 4 33.29 -18.99 3.69
CA PRO A 4 32.01 -18.60 3.10
C PRO A 4 31.15 -19.83 2.84
N LYS A 5 29.86 -19.73 3.19
CA LYS A 5 28.85 -20.73 2.89
C LYS A 5 27.75 -20.10 2.07
N GLU A 6 27.29 -20.88 1.10
CA GLU A 6 26.11 -20.60 0.31
C GLU A 6 24.96 -21.48 0.81
N THR A 7 23.77 -20.91 0.87
CA THR A 7 22.53 -21.60 1.26
C THR A 7 21.44 -21.19 0.28
N GLU A 8 20.69 -22.17 -0.21
CA GLU A 8 19.49 -21.93 -0.99
C GLU A 8 18.32 -21.57 -0.08
N ILE A 9 17.50 -20.60 -0.50
CA ILE A 9 16.24 -20.24 0.15
C ILE A 9 15.09 -20.38 -0.83
N SER A 10 13.96 -20.90 -0.34
CA SER A 10 12.73 -21.04 -1.12
C SER A 10 11.79 -19.85 -0.90
N GLN A 11 10.86 -19.65 -1.83
CA GLN A 11 9.79 -18.66 -1.67
C GLN A 11 8.95 -18.90 -0.40
N ALA A 12 8.71 -20.16 -0.03
CA ALA A 12 7.98 -20.50 1.19
C ALA A 12 8.67 -20.00 2.46
N GLN A 13 10.01 -20.10 2.53
CA GLN A 13 10.78 -19.59 3.67
C GLN A 13 10.79 -18.05 3.69
N VAL A 14 10.81 -17.40 2.52
CA VAL A 14 10.68 -15.94 2.44
C VAL A 14 9.28 -15.49 2.87
N ALA A 15 8.23 -16.18 2.44
CA ALA A 15 6.86 -15.90 2.84
C ALA A 15 6.66 -16.09 4.35
N GLU A 16 7.19 -17.16 4.93
CA GLU A 16 7.18 -17.39 6.38
C GLU A 16 7.89 -16.26 7.14
N ALA A 17 9.07 -15.84 6.67
CA ALA A 17 9.83 -14.74 7.27
C ALA A 17 9.11 -13.37 7.16
N LEU A 18 8.28 -13.18 6.13
CA LEU A 18 7.51 -11.97 5.89
C LEU A 18 6.09 -12.02 6.47
N ALA A 19 5.66 -13.15 7.05
CA ALA A 19 4.28 -13.34 7.49
C ALA A 19 3.87 -12.30 8.55
N GLU A 20 4.72 -12.05 9.55
CA GLU A 20 4.45 -11.06 10.60
C GLU A 20 4.30 -9.62 10.06
N PRO A 21 5.26 -9.07 9.29
CA PRO A 21 5.11 -7.70 8.77
C PRO A 21 3.97 -7.57 7.76
N VAL A 22 3.68 -8.60 6.96
CA VAL A 22 2.51 -8.59 6.06
C VAL A 22 1.21 -8.57 6.86
N GLN A 23 1.12 -9.37 7.92
CA GLN A 23 -0.05 -9.37 8.81
C GLN A 23 -0.27 -7.99 9.46
N GLN A 24 0.79 -7.31 9.87
CA GLN A 24 0.70 -5.95 10.41
C GLN A 24 0.16 -4.94 9.38
N ILE A 25 0.52 -5.08 8.10
CA ILE A 25 -0.04 -4.25 7.02
C ILE A 25 -1.53 -4.52 6.86
N CYS A 26 -1.93 -5.80 6.86
CA CYS A 26 -3.34 -6.20 6.77
C CYS A 26 -4.18 -5.64 7.94
N GLU A 27 -3.67 -5.74 9.17
CA GLU A 27 -4.33 -5.21 10.37
C GLU A 27 -4.46 -3.69 10.36
N ALA A 28 -3.44 -2.99 9.86
CA ALA A 28 -3.50 -1.54 9.70
C ALA A 28 -4.58 -1.12 8.70
N VAL A 29 -4.71 -1.85 7.58
CA VAL A 29 -5.78 -1.61 6.60
C VAL A 29 -7.16 -1.87 7.22
N MET A 30 -7.34 -2.99 7.93
CA MET A 30 -8.60 -3.30 8.62
C MET A 30 -8.98 -2.24 9.64
N THR A 31 -8.02 -1.80 10.46
CA THR A 31 -8.22 -0.74 11.46
C THR A 31 -8.66 0.58 10.80
N ALA A 32 -8.07 0.93 9.65
CA ALA A 32 -8.46 2.13 8.91
C ALA A 32 -9.90 2.02 8.37
N LEU A 33 -10.29 0.84 7.87
CA LEU A 33 -11.65 0.59 7.39
C LEU A 33 -12.68 0.65 8.52
N GLU A 34 -12.37 0.10 9.70
CA GLU A 34 -13.24 0.16 10.88
C GLU A 34 -13.42 1.59 11.41
N ALA A 35 -12.42 2.44 11.26
CA ALA A 35 -12.47 3.85 11.64
C ALA A 35 -13.15 4.74 10.58
N THR A 36 -13.49 4.20 9.40
CA THR A 36 -14.06 4.96 8.29
C THR A 36 -15.56 5.19 8.50
N PRO A 37 -16.07 6.43 8.40
CA PRO A 37 -17.50 6.72 8.45
C PRO A 37 -18.33 5.90 7.45
N PRO A 38 -19.58 5.52 7.79
CA PRO A 38 -20.38 4.64 6.94
C PRO A 38 -20.61 5.15 5.50
N ASP A 39 -20.74 6.46 5.34
CA ASP A 39 -20.93 7.13 4.05
C ASP A 39 -19.71 6.98 3.14
N LEU A 40 -18.49 6.99 3.69
CA LEU A 40 -17.25 6.78 2.94
C LEU A 40 -16.93 5.29 2.78
N ALA A 41 -17.31 4.45 3.73
CA ALA A 41 -17.08 3.01 3.68
C ALA A 41 -17.80 2.37 2.48
N ALA A 42 -19.02 2.82 2.17
CA ALA A 42 -19.76 2.37 0.98
C ALA A 42 -19.00 2.66 -0.32
N ASP A 43 -18.44 3.87 -0.46
CA ASP A 43 -17.63 4.25 -1.62
C ASP A 43 -16.36 3.40 -1.74
N ILE A 44 -15.74 3.02 -0.63
CA ILE A 44 -14.57 2.12 -0.61
C ILE A 44 -14.95 0.70 -1.01
N VAL A 45 -16.12 0.20 -0.60
CA VAL A 45 -16.62 -1.12 -1.05
C VAL A 45 -16.81 -1.14 -2.56
N ASP A 46 -17.33 -0.06 -3.14
CA ASP A 46 -17.57 0.03 -4.58
C ASP A 46 -16.30 0.22 -5.41
N ARG A 47 -15.35 1.04 -4.93
CA ARG A 47 -14.13 1.42 -5.68
C ARG A 47 -12.90 0.60 -5.32
N GLY A 48 -12.87 0.02 -4.13
CA GLY A 48 -11.73 -0.70 -3.57
C GLY A 48 -10.63 0.19 -3.00
N VAL A 49 -9.49 -0.44 -2.72
CA VAL A 49 -8.27 0.19 -2.22
C VAL A 49 -7.20 0.20 -3.31
N MET A 50 -6.43 1.29 -3.37
CA MET A 50 -5.30 1.45 -4.27
C MET A 50 -3.99 1.38 -3.48
N LEU A 51 -3.11 0.43 -3.84
CA LEU A 51 -1.77 0.30 -3.29
C LEU A 51 -0.78 1.15 -4.10
N THR A 52 0.10 1.84 -3.37
CA THR A 52 1.16 2.67 -3.95
C THR A 52 2.49 2.44 -3.22
N GLY A 53 3.58 2.99 -3.74
CA GLY A 53 4.93 2.83 -3.19
C GLY A 53 5.56 1.48 -3.54
N GLY A 54 6.83 1.31 -3.16
CA GLY A 54 7.58 0.08 -3.48
C GLY A 54 7.08 -1.17 -2.76
N GLY A 55 6.47 -1.02 -1.58
CA GLY A 55 5.88 -2.14 -0.84
C GLY A 55 4.71 -2.80 -1.57
N ALA A 56 4.00 -2.06 -2.42
CA ALA A 56 2.91 -2.59 -3.26
C ALA A 56 3.38 -3.63 -4.29
N LEU A 57 4.69 -3.70 -4.56
CA LEU A 57 5.29 -4.67 -5.48
C LEU A 57 5.70 -5.99 -4.81
N LEU A 58 5.48 -6.12 -3.50
CA LEU A 58 5.62 -7.41 -2.83
C LEU A 58 4.64 -8.40 -3.45
N GLY A 59 5.15 -9.55 -3.90
CA GLY A 59 4.35 -10.56 -4.58
C GLY A 59 3.12 -10.95 -3.75
N GLU A 60 1.95 -10.90 -4.39
CA GLU A 60 0.66 -11.31 -3.83
C GLU A 60 0.20 -10.53 -2.58
N LEU A 61 0.80 -9.38 -2.28
CA LEU A 61 0.32 -8.51 -1.19
C LEU A 61 -1.10 -8.00 -1.44
N ASP A 62 -1.43 -7.67 -2.70
CA ASP A 62 -2.78 -7.29 -3.10
C ASP A 62 -3.77 -8.43 -2.87
N LEU A 63 -3.40 -9.67 -3.19
CA LEU A 63 -4.21 -10.85 -2.93
C LEU A 63 -4.43 -11.07 -1.44
N ALA A 64 -3.36 -11.04 -0.63
CA ALA A 64 -3.47 -11.18 0.83
C ALA A 64 -4.43 -10.15 1.44
N LEU A 65 -4.35 -8.89 0.99
CA LEU A 65 -5.26 -7.83 1.41
C LEU A 65 -6.69 -8.05 0.92
N ARG A 66 -6.91 -8.54 -0.31
CA ARG A 66 -8.25 -8.89 -0.81
C ARG A 66 -8.89 -9.98 0.03
N GLU A 67 -8.14 -11.03 0.35
CA GLU A 67 -8.63 -12.15 1.16
C GLU A 67 -8.97 -11.71 2.58
N GLN A 68 -8.16 -10.84 3.19
CA GLN A 68 -8.37 -10.38 4.55
C GLN A 68 -9.52 -9.34 4.66
N THR A 69 -9.63 -8.43 3.70
CA THR A 69 -10.56 -7.29 3.76
C THR A 69 -11.89 -7.54 3.04
N GLY A 70 -11.92 -8.48 2.07
CA GLY A 70 -13.04 -8.69 1.17
C GLY A 70 -13.23 -7.59 0.11
N LEU A 71 -12.33 -6.60 0.05
CA LEU A 71 -12.40 -5.47 -0.87
C LEU A 71 -11.63 -5.76 -2.16
N ALA A 72 -12.00 -5.07 -3.24
CA ALA A 72 -11.13 -4.98 -4.40
C ALA A 72 -9.83 -4.23 -4.02
N ILE A 73 -8.66 -4.81 -4.31
CA ILE A 73 -7.36 -4.16 -4.09
C ILE A 73 -6.65 -4.04 -5.43
N SER A 74 -6.16 -2.87 -5.79
CA SER A 74 -5.45 -2.62 -7.05
C SER A 74 -4.09 -2.00 -6.78
N VAL A 75 -3.09 -2.30 -7.62
CA VAL A 75 -1.77 -1.65 -7.55
C VAL A 75 -1.74 -0.54 -8.59
N ALA A 76 -1.29 0.65 -8.20
CA ALA A 76 -1.15 1.77 -9.12
C ALA A 76 -0.10 1.47 -10.20
N ASP A 77 -0.39 1.84 -11.45
CA ASP A 77 0.48 1.58 -12.61
C ASP A 77 1.92 2.10 -12.42
N GLU A 78 2.05 3.28 -11.80
CA GLU A 78 3.33 3.90 -11.46
C GLU A 78 3.55 3.94 -9.94
N SER A 79 3.29 2.84 -9.23
CA SER A 79 3.31 2.76 -7.76
C SER A 79 4.56 3.39 -7.12
N LEU A 80 5.74 3.19 -7.70
CA LEU A 80 7.01 3.78 -7.24
C LEU A 80 7.05 5.31 -7.36
N ASN A 81 6.33 5.88 -8.34
CA ASN A 81 6.36 7.30 -8.67
C ASN A 81 5.13 8.06 -8.15
N CYS A 82 4.11 7.37 -7.63
CA CYS A 82 2.83 7.98 -7.22
C CYS A 82 3.01 9.23 -6.35
N VAL A 83 3.93 9.21 -5.40
CA VAL A 83 4.22 10.36 -4.53
C VAL A 83 4.73 11.54 -5.36
N ALA A 84 5.80 11.35 -6.13
CA ALA A 84 6.41 12.41 -6.94
C ALA A 84 5.43 12.97 -7.98
N LEU A 85 4.70 12.09 -8.67
CA LEU A 85 3.69 12.48 -9.66
C LEU A 85 2.52 13.23 -9.03
N GLY A 86 2.04 12.78 -7.86
CA GLY A 86 0.98 13.44 -7.11
C GLY A 86 1.39 14.84 -6.65
N THR A 87 2.61 14.98 -6.12
CA THR A 87 3.18 16.28 -5.73
C THR A 87 3.33 17.20 -6.94
N GLY A 88 3.86 16.71 -8.06
CA GLY A 88 3.97 17.49 -9.30
C GLY A 88 2.61 18.00 -9.79
N LYS A 89 1.60 17.12 -9.81
CA LYS A 89 0.22 17.50 -10.16
C LYS A 89 -0.37 18.52 -9.20
N ALA A 90 -0.11 18.42 -7.90
CA ALA A 90 -0.60 19.41 -6.93
C ALA A 90 -0.10 20.83 -7.27
N LEU A 91 1.15 20.95 -7.72
CA LEU A 91 1.74 22.22 -8.17
C LEU A 91 1.20 22.67 -9.53
N GLU A 92 0.99 21.75 -10.49
CA GLU A 92 0.38 22.09 -11.79
C GLU A 92 -1.05 22.63 -11.63
N TYR A 93 -1.81 22.09 -10.67
CA TYR A 93 -3.17 22.49 -10.35
C TYR A 93 -3.24 23.33 -9.06
N GLU A 94 -2.21 24.16 -8.81
CA GLU A 94 -2.06 24.92 -7.57
C GLU A 94 -3.32 25.72 -7.20
N THR A 95 -3.99 26.34 -8.17
CA THR A 95 -5.19 27.14 -7.89
C THR A 95 -6.33 26.26 -7.34
N GLN A 96 -6.54 25.07 -7.90
CA GLN A 96 -7.57 24.13 -7.48
C GLN A 96 -7.19 23.41 -6.18
N LEU A 97 -5.89 23.10 -6.00
CA LEU A 97 -5.37 22.29 -4.91
C LEU A 97 -4.66 23.11 -3.83
N ARG A 98 -4.82 24.44 -3.80
CA ARG A 98 -4.12 25.34 -2.87
C ARG A 98 -4.18 24.90 -1.39
N HIS A 99 -5.28 24.27 -0.99
CA HIS A 99 -5.50 23.80 0.38
C HIS A 99 -4.61 22.59 0.79
N VAL A 100 -3.92 21.95 -0.16
CA VAL A 100 -3.00 20.83 0.12
C VAL A 100 -1.52 21.25 0.11
N ILE A 101 -1.24 22.52 -0.20
CA ILE A 101 0.13 23.07 -0.25
C ILE A 101 0.29 24.03 0.93
N ASP A 102 1.22 23.71 1.82
CA ASP A 102 1.63 24.61 2.90
C ASP A 102 2.77 25.52 2.43
N TYR A 103 2.54 26.82 2.47
CA TYR A 103 3.52 27.84 2.10
C TYR A 103 4.24 28.46 3.32
N ASP A 104 3.82 28.10 4.54
CA ASP A 104 4.27 28.74 5.78
C ASP A 104 5.37 27.93 6.51
N SER A 105 5.96 26.93 5.85
CA SER A 105 7.08 26.10 6.35
C SER A 105 8.44 26.78 6.33
#